data_AF-A0A8H7L9Q2-F1
#
_entry.id   AF-A0A8H7L9Q2-F1
#
_cell.length_a   1.000
_cell.length_b   1.000
_cell.length_c   1.000
_cell.angle_alpha   90.00
_cell.angle_beta   90.00
_cell.angle_gamma   90.00
#
_symmetry.space_group_name_H-M   'P 1'
#
loop_
_entity.id
_entity.type
_entity.pdbx_description
1 polymer ?
#
loop_
_entity_poly.entity_id
_entity_poly.type
_entity_poly.pdbx_seq_one_letter_code
_entity_poly.pdbx_strand_id
1 'polypeptide(L)'
;MTQSGMWIIGYGSLIFKPPPLVSFKVSGTLQGYIRRFWQSSSDHRGTPELPGRVVTLISLDDLKKHDRFEGSVHSYEMRELDGKTVLHESSQDVGNLPDHDVKVWGVAYYIEPQNVHEVKQYLDIREQDGYTLHTVKFHVHSIPVNDENAKEIIDALPRAEDGHLYIESSVYIGTIDNPSFVGPESIEKTAKIIKNSRGPSGDNYLYLHNLTASVRDLQPDPEFTDSYLEALTHMASPK
;
A
#
# COMPACT_ATOMS: atom_id res chain seq x y z
N MET A 1 16.74 -25.72 -15.81
CA MET A 1 16.35 -25.42 -14.42
C MET A 1 14.89 -25.00 -14.48
N THR A 2 13.97 -25.74 -13.90
CA THR A 2 12.57 -25.32 -13.79
C THR A 2 12.55 -24.09 -12.90
N GLN A 3 12.20 -22.94 -13.46
CA GLN A 3 12.09 -21.68 -12.74
C GLN A 3 11.08 -21.87 -11.59
N SER A 4 11.37 -21.37 -10.39
CA SER A 4 10.38 -21.35 -9.31
C SER A 4 9.34 -20.25 -9.59
N GLY A 5 8.11 -20.44 -9.13
CA GLY A 5 7.10 -19.38 -9.17
C GLY A 5 7.53 -18.16 -8.35
N MET A 6 6.81 -17.06 -8.51
CA MET A 6 7.11 -15.79 -7.86
C MET A 6 5.90 -15.25 -7.13
N TRP A 7 6.13 -14.68 -5.94
CA TRP A 7 5.14 -13.85 -5.27
C TRP A 7 5.45 -12.37 -5.52
N ILE A 8 4.41 -11.55 -5.71
CA ILE A 8 4.52 -10.09 -5.75
C ILE A 8 3.47 -9.46 -4.85
N ILE A 9 3.92 -8.56 -3.98
CA ILE A 9 3.06 -7.92 -2.98
C ILE A 9 2.58 -6.56 -3.51
N GLY A 10 1.29 -6.31 -3.35
CA GLY A 10 0.62 -5.06 -3.70
C GLY A 10 0.00 -4.38 -2.48
N TYR A 11 0.37 -3.13 -2.24
CA TYR A 11 -0.22 -2.27 -1.20
C TYR A 11 -0.90 -1.00 -1.77
N GLY A 12 -0.78 -0.77 -3.09
CA GLY A 12 -1.33 0.39 -3.79
C GLY A 12 -2.24 -0.04 -4.94
N SER A 13 -2.02 0.51 -6.13
CA SER A 13 -2.85 0.19 -7.31
C SER A 13 -2.92 -1.29 -7.65
N LEU A 14 -1.91 -2.09 -7.30
CA LEU A 14 -1.94 -3.53 -7.52
C LEU A 14 -3.12 -4.22 -6.81
N ILE A 15 -3.66 -3.66 -5.72
CA ILE A 15 -4.83 -4.22 -5.03
C ILE A 15 -6.07 -4.25 -5.93
N PHE A 16 -6.32 -3.17 -6.68
CA PHE A 16 -7.51 -3.02 -7.54
C PHE A 16 -7.21 -3.15 -9.04
N LYS A 17 -5.94 -3.17 -9.43
CA LYS A 17 -5.45 -3.35 -10.80
C LYS A 17 -4.31 -4.38 -10.78
N PRO A 18 -4.65 -5.69 -10.73
CA PRO A 18 -3.66 -6.77 -10.62
C PRO A 18 -2.69 -6.78 -11.81
N PRO A 19 -1.51 -7.41 -11.66
CA PRO A 19 -0.65 -7.69 -12.80
C PRO A 19 -1.32 -8.70 -13.75
N PRO A 20 -0.89 -8.79 -15.02
CA PRO A 20 -1.36 -9.83 -15.92
C PRO A 20 -0.88 -11.22 -15.45
N LEU A 21 -1.48 -12.29 -15.99
CA LEU A 21 -1.01 -13.67 -15.83
C LEU A 21 -0.89 -14.19 -14.38
N VAL A 22 -1.64 -13.57 -13.46
CA VAL A 22 -1.80 -14.03 -12.09
C VAL A 22 -2.47 -15.40 -12.06
N SER A 23 -1.89 -16.33 -11.30
CA SER A 23 -2.52 -17.63 -11.00
C SER A 23 -3.63 -17.44 -9.96
N PHE A 24 -3.24 -16.96 -8.77
CA PHE A 24 -4.16 -16.65 -7.69
C PHE A 24 -3.60 -15.55 -6.78
N LYS A 25 -4.40 -15.08 -5.82
CA LYS A 25 -4.00 -14.05 -4.84
C LYS A 25 -4.42 -14.44 -3.43
N VAL A 26 -3.66 -13.97 -2.44
CA VAL A 26 -4.00 -14.02 -1.01
C VAL A 26 -4.11 -12.59 -0.47
N SER A 27 -4.92 -12.37 0.57
CA SER A 27 -4.90 -11.10 1.31
C SER A 27 -4.14 -11.25 2.62
N GLY A 28 -3.61 -10.13 3.10
CA GLY A 28 -2.70 -10.15 4.23
C GLY A 28 -2.25 -8.75 4.64
N THR A 29 -1.27 -8.71 5.53
CA THR A 29 -0.70 -7.45 6.03
C THR A 29 0.82 -7.43 5.99
N LEU A 30 1.37 -6.26 5.70
CA LEU A 30 2.75 -5.89 5.98
C LEU A 30 2.83 -5.27 7.38
N GLN A 31 3.61 -5.86 8.29
CA GLN A 31 3.83 -5.32 9.64
C GLN A 31 5.05 -4.40 9.65
N GLY A 32 5.07 -3.39 10.52
CA GLY A 32 6.18 -2.45 10.64
C GLY A 32 6.26 -1.42 9.52
N TYR A 33 5.15 -1.18 8.80
CA TYR A 33 5.07 -0.17 7.74
C TYR A 33 3.84 0.71 7.90
N ILE A 34 3.96 1.99 7.54
CA ILE A 34 2.81 2.84 7.23
C ILE A 34 2.68 3.03 5.73
N ARG A 35 1.45 3.26 5.27
CA ARG A 35 1.14 3.65 3.89
C ARG A 35 0.82 5.15 3.84
N ARG A 36 1.50 5.90 2.97
CA ARG A 36 1.25 7.34 2.79
C ARG A 36 1.25 7.74 1.33
N PHE A 37 0.42 8.73 0.97
CA PHE A 37 0.41 9.39 -0.34
C PHE A 37 1.59 10.37 -0.47
N TRP A 38 2.80 9.90 -0.17
CA TRP A 38 4.02 10.71 -0.12
C TRP A 38 4.96 10.43 -1.30
N GLN A 39 4.45 9.83 -2.36
CA GLN A 39 5.14 9.72 -3.64
C GLN A 39 4.48 10.63 -4.67
N SER A 40 5.25 11.51 -5.27
CA SER A 40 4.85 12.31 -6.44
C SER A 40 4.58 11.41 -7.64
N SER A 41 3.57 11.72 -8.44
CA SER A 41 3.32 11.04 -9.72
C SER A 41 3.16 12.06 -10.83
N SER A 42 4.11 12.10 -11.74
CA SER A 42 4.15 13.03 -12.88
C SER A 42 3.72 12.41 -14.21
N ASP A 43 3.55 11.09 -14.27
CA ASP A 43 3.33 10.31 -15.49
C ASP A 43 2.01 9.50 -15.49
N HIS A 44 1.42 9.26 -14.31
CA HIS A 44 0.19 8.49 -14.15
C HIS A 44 -0.98 9.32 -13.63
N ARG A 45 -0.83 9.91 -12.44
CA ARG A 45 -1.92 10.58 -11.70
C ARG A 45 -1.77 12.10 -11.63
N GLY A 46 -0.75 12.63 -12.28
CA GLY A 46 -0.57 14.05 -12.53
C GLY A 46 0.17 14.28 -13.83
N THR A 47 0.75 15.47 -13.96
CA THR A 47 1.67 15.84 -15.04
C THR A 47 2.99 16.34 -14.43
N PRO A 48 4.05 16.56 -15.22
CA PRO A 48 5.28 17.17 -14.72
C PRO A 48 5.05 18.56 -14.07
N GLU A 49 4.09 19.35 -14.58
CA GLU A 49 3.76 20.68 -14.07
C GLU A 49 2.82 20.63 -12.85
N LEU A 50 1.93 19.65 -12.81
CA LEU A 50 0.95 19.44 -11.75
C LEU A 50 0.99 17.98 -11.28
N PRO A 51 2.03 17.57 -10.53
CA PRO A 51 2.17 16.20 -10.10
C PRO A 51 1.03 15.79 -9.16
N GLY A 52 0.65 14.52 -9.26
CA GLY A 52 -0.25 13.86 -8.33
C GLY A 52 0.47 13.39 -7.07
N ARG A 53 -0.27 12.62 -6.28
CA ARG A 53 0.21 11.83 -5.16
C ARG A 53 -0.25 10.39 -5.32
N VAL A 54 0.67 9.45 -5.16
CA VAL A 54 0.41 8.02 -5.08
C VAL A 54 1.06 7.46 -3.82
N VAL A 55 0.70 6.22 -3.49
CA VAL A 55 1.13 5.61 -2.22
C VAL A 55 2.54 5.07 -2.28
N THR A 56 3.27 5.25 -1.18
CA THR A 56 4.47 4.48 -0.86
C THR A 56 4.36 3.88 0.54
N LEU A 57 5.29 3.00 0.89
CA LEU A 57 5.48 2.47 2.23
C LEU A 57 6.65 3.17 2.91
N ILE A 58 6.50 3.44 4.20
CA ILE A 58 7.58 3.93 5.06
C ILE A 58 7.71 2.94 6.20
N SER A 59 8.92 2.42 6.42
CA SER A 59 9.17 1.48 7.51
C SER A 59 9.17 2.20 8.85
N LEU A 60 8.82 1.50 9.94
CA LEU A 60 8.96 2.05 11.28
C LEU A 60 10.42 2.42 11.60
N ASP A 61 11.37 1.69 11.03
CA ASP A 61 12.79 2.00 11.15
C ASP A 61 13.14 3.35 10.54
N ASP A 62 12.63 3.67 9.35
CA ASP A 62 12.84 4.98 8.71
C ASP A 62 12.20 6.10 9.53
N LEU A 63 10.98 5.87 10.05
CA LEU A 63 10.27 6.83 10.91
C LEU A 63 11.05 7.12 12.21
N LYS A 64 11.68 6.11 12.80
CA LYS A 64 12.48 6.23 14.04
C LYS A 64 13.83 6.90 13.78
N LYS A 65 14.50 6.56 12.69
CA LYS A 65 15.91 6.91 12.43
C LYS A 65 16.09 8.22 11.67
N HIS A 66 15.11 8.64 10.88
CA HIS A 66 15.26 9.80 10.02
C HIS A 66 14.58 11.04 10.61
N ASP A 67 15.38 12.08 10.87
CA ASP A 67 14.97 13.33 11.54
C ASP A 67 13.75 14.02 10.91
N ARG A 68 13.47 13.79 9.62
CA ARG A 68 12.35 14.43 8.91
C ARG A 68 10.99 13.99 9.42
N PHE A 69 10.89 12.83 10.09
CA PHE A 69 9.62 12.31 10.59
C PHE A 69 9.40 12.61 12.08
N GLU A 70 10.38 13.24 12.73
CA GLU A 70 10.32 13.62 14.15
C GLU A 70 9.94 12.45 15.09
N GLY A 71 10.22 11.21 14.67
CA GLY A 71 9.86 10.01 15.43
C GLY A 71 8.36 9.83 15.63
N SER A 72 7.50 10.40 14.78
CA SER A 72 6.05 10.39 14.98
C SER A 72 5.25 9.78 13.82
N VAL A 73 4.12 9.13 14.17
CA VAL A 73 3.11 8.68 13.22
C VAL A 73 1.79 9.36 13.53
N HIS A 74 1.21 9.94 12.49
CA HIS A 74 -0.09 10.61 12.57
C HIS A 74 -1.22 9.63 12.24
N SER A 75 -2.23 9.60 13.10
CA SER A 75 -3.51 8.91 12.92
C SER A 75 -4.64 9.93 12.88
N TYR A 76 -5.76 9.52 12.29
CA TYR A 76 -6.85 10.43 11.97
C TYR A 76 -8.18 9.82 12.38
N GLU A 77 -9.02 10.59 13.05
CA GLU A 77 -10.35 10.16 13.46
C GLU A 77 -11.38 11.14 12.89
N MET A 78 -12.39 10.62 12.21
CA MET A 78 -13.52 11.43 11.75
C MET A 78 -14.60 11.42 12.82
N ARG A 79 -15.01 12.61 13.27
CA ARG A 79 -16.06 12.80 14.26
C ARG A 79 -17.17 13.67 13.69
N GLU A 80 -18.41 13.35 14.03
CA GLU A 80 -19.55 14.22 13.72
C GLU A 80 -19.73 15.27 14.82
N LEU A 81 -19.61 16.55 14.46
CA LEU A 81 -19.81 17.70 15.32
C LEU A 81 -20.76 18.69 14.62
N ASP A 82 -21.91 18.97 15.25
CA ASP A 82 -22.94 19.88 14.72
C ASP A 82 -23.38 19.56 13.27
N GLY A 83 -23.48 18.27 12.93
CA GLY A 83 -23.87 17.80 11.59
C GLY A 83 -22.79 18.02 10.52
N LYS A 84 -21.55 18.24 10.93
CA LYS A 84 -20.37 18.29 10.06
C LYS A 84 -19.36 17.23 10.51
N THR A 85 -18.82 16.51 9.54
CA THR A 85 -17.65 15.67 9.76
C THR A 85 -16.43 16.56 10.01
N VAL A 86 -15.80 16.39 11.17
CA VAL A 86 -14.58 17.07 11.58
C VAL A 86 -13.47 16.03 11.71
N LEU A 87 -12.30 16.35 11.17
CA LEU A 87 -11.13 15.51 11.28
C LEU A 87 -10.34 15.87 12.54
N HIS A 88 -10.08 14.89 13.38
CA HIS A 88 -9.19 14.99 14.53
C HIS A 88 -7.90 14.23 14.22
N GLU A 89 -6.79 14.95 14.15
CA GLU A 89 -5.45 14.38 13.99
C GLU A 89 -4.81 14.13 15.37
N SER A 90 -4.17 12.97 15.52
CA SER A 90 -3.32 12.68 16.68
C SER A 90 -1.99 12.12 16.23
N SER A 91 -0.90 12.50 16.90
CA SER A 91 0.42 11.91 16.69
C SER A 91 0.76 10.95 17.82
N GLN A 92 1.48 9.89 17.45
CA GLN A 92 2.02 8.90 18.39
C GLN A 92 3.53 8.80 18.16
N ASP A 93 4.29 8.71 19.24
CA ASP A 93 5.72 8.44 19.19
C ASP A 93 5.96 7.00 18.73
N VAL A 94 6.71 6.86 17.64
CA VAL A 94 7.01 5.59 16.99
C VAL A 94 7.91 4.71 17.86
N GLY A 95 8.69 5.29 18.77
CA GLY A 95 9.47 4.55 19.77
C GLY A 95 8.61 3.72 20.72
N ASN A 96 7.33 4.07 20.88
CA ASN A 96 6.38 3.37 21.74
C ASN A 96 5.47 2.39 20.97
N LEU A 97 5.62 2.28 19.64
CA LEU A 97 4.77 1.42 18.81
C LEU A 97 5.44 0.05 18.57
N PRO A 98 4.79 -1.05 18.97
CA PRO A 98 5.18 -2.39 18.52
C PRO A 98 5.02 -2.52 17.00
N ASP A 99 5.93 -3.23 16.35
CA ASP A 99 5.89 -3.39 14.88
C ASP A 99 4.60 -4.07 14.38
N HIS A 100 4.00 -4.94 15.19
CA HIS A 100 2.74 -5.63 14.86
C HIS A 100 1.49 -4.74 14.99
N ASP A 101 1.59 -3.63 15.75
CA ASP A 101 0.48 -2.68 15.90
C ASP A 101 0.34 -1.78 14.68
N VAL A 102 1.41 -1.66 13.88
CA VAL A 102 1.42 -0.87 12.65
C VAL A 102 1.45 -1.80 11.45
N LYS A 103 0.27 -1.96 10.83
CA LYS A 103 0.09 -2.89 9.71
C LYS A 103 -0.60 -2.24 8.51
N VAL A 104 -0.14 -2.62 7.33
CA VAL A 104 -0.72 -2.20 6.05
C VAL A 104 -1.38 -3.39 5.37
N TRP A 105 -2.69 -3.28 5.13
CA TRP A 105 -3.44 -4.26 4.36
C TRP A 105 -3.07 -4.22 2.88
N GLY A 106 -2.88 -5.40 2.30
CA GLY A 106 -2.56 -5.57 0.90
C GLY A 106 -2.89 -6.97 0.40
N VAL A 107 -2.33 -7.29 -0.75
CA VAL A 107 -2.48 -8.60 -1.42
C VAL A 107 -1.12 -9.11 -1.85
N ALA A 108 -0.97 -10.43 -1.92
CA ALA A 108 0.15 -11.07 -2.59
C ALA A 108 -0.38 -11.93 -3.74
N TYR A 109 0.21 -11.76 -4.91
CA TYR A 109 -0.13 -12.49 -6.13
C TYR A 109 0.91 -13.57 -6.40
N TYR A 110 0.46 -14.79 -6.68
CA TYR A 110 1.32 -15.85 -7.14
C TYR A 110 1.35 -15.89 -8.68
N ILE A 111 2.57 -15.92 -9.23
CA ILE A 111 2.86 -15.97 -10.64
C ILE A 111 3.55 -17.30 -10.94
N GLU A 112 2.96 -18.07 -11.86
CA GLU A 112 3.53 -19.35 -12.28
C GLU A 112 4.90 -19.18 -12.94
N PRO A 113 5.82 -20.16 -12.81
CA PRO A 113 7.15 -20.14 -13.42
C PRO A 113 7.22 -19.60 -14.85
N GLN A 114 6.32 -20.06 -15.73
CA GLN A 114 6.29 -19.70 -17.15
C GLN A 114 5.94 -18.23 -17.40
N ASN A 115 5.29 -17.56 -16.43
CA ASN A 115 4.81 -16.19 -16.56
C ASN A 115 5.71 -15.17 -15.85
N VAL A 116 6.67 -15.63 -15.02
CA VAL A 116 7.49 -14.75 -14.17
C VAL A 116 8.23 -13.69 -14.98
N HIS A 117 8.81 -14.05 -16.12
CA HIS A 117 9.58 -13.10 -16.93
C HIS A 117 8.72 -11.95 -17.47
N GLU A 118 7.57 -12.28 -18.05
CA GLU A 118 6.64 -11.30 -18.62
C GLU A 118 6.07 -10.38 -17.53
N VAL A 119 5.68 -10.95 -16.38
CA VAL A 119 5.13 -10.16 -15.28
C VAL A 119 6.17 -9.22 -14.68
N LYS A 120 7.44 -9.66 -14.54
CA LYS A 120 8.52 -8.77 -14.09
C LYS A 120 8.73 -7.59 -15.05
N GLN A 121 8.80 -7.86 -16.36
CA GLN A 121 8.93 -6.79 -17.36
C GLN A 121 7.77 -5.79 -17.31
N TYR A 122 6.56 -6.29 -17.14
CA TYR A 122 5.38 -5.45 -16.97
C TYR A 122 5.48 -4.56 -15.72
N LEU A 123 5.90 -5.13 -14.59
CA LEU A 123 6.01 -4.40 -13.32
C LEU A 123 7.16 -3.37 -13.35
N ASP A 124 8.29 -3.70 -13.97
CA ASP A 124 9.43 -2.77 -14.09
C ASP A 124 9.07 -1.51 -14.88
N ILE A 125 8.19 -1.63 -15.89
CA ILE A 125 7.66 -0.47 -16.63
C ILE A 125 6.64 0.29 -15.78
N ARG A 126 5.75 -0.44 -15.09
CA ARG A 126 4.67 0.15 -14.31
C ARG A 126 5.16 0.97 -13.12
N GLU A 127 6.28 0.59 -12.52
CA GLU A 127 6.81 1.18 -11.29
C GLU A 127 8.08 2.04 -11.56
N GLN A 128 8.28 2.48 -12.80
CA GLN A 128 9.49 3.17 -13.29
C GLN A 128 9.85 4.49 -12.57
N ASP A 129 8.91 5.13 -11.86
CA ASP A 129 9.07 6.43 -11.18
C ASP A 129 9.87 6.32 -9.85
N GLY A 130 11.00 5.61 -9.93
CA GLY A 130 12.00 5.44 -8.88
C GLY A 130 11.63 4.44 -7.78
N TYR A 131 10.57 3.65 -7.96
CA TYR A 131 10.31 2.55 -7.03
C TYR A 131 11.42 1.51 -7.18
N THR A 132 11.86 0.97 -6.04
CA THR A 132 12.87 -0.07 -5.98
C THR A 132 12.26 -1.34 -5.40
N LEU A 133 12.81 -2.49 -5.75
CA LEU A 133 12.32 -3.78 -5.28
C LEU A 133 12.91 -4.10 -3.91
N HIS A 134 12.05 -4.42 -2.95
CA HIS A 134 12.43 -4.82 -1.58
C HIS A 134 11.85 -6.20 -1.26
N THR A 135 12.57 -6.99 -0.49
CA THR A 135 12.04 -8.24 0.06
C THR A 135 11.46 -7.96 1.44
N VAL A 136 10.18 -8.28 1.64
CA VAL A 136 9.46 -8.06 2.89
C VAL A 136 8.69 -9.30 3.31
N LYS A 137 8.38 -9.39 4.60
CA LYS A 137 7.51 -10.43 5.16
C LYS A 137 6.05 -9.97 5.12
N PHE A 138 5.21 -10.76 4.46
CA PHE A 138 3.78 -10.52 4.31
C PHE A 138 2.99 -11.60 5.05
N HIS A 139 2.21 -11.20 6.06
CA HIS A 139 1.43 -12.12 6.89
C HIS A 139 0.08 -12.40 6.23
N VAL A 140 -0.20 -13.66 5.93
CA VAL A 140 -1.40 -14.08 5.20
C VAL A 140 -2.59 -14.18 6.13
N HIS A 141 -3.70 -13.53 5.77
CA HIS A 141 -4.97 -13.52 6.51
C HIS A 141 -6.09 -14.28 5.80
N SER A 142 -6.12 -14.25 4.47
CA SER A 142 -7.10 -15.02 3.70
C SER A 142 -6.45 -15.72 2.51
N ILE A 143 -6.97 -16.91 2.21
CA ILE A 143 -6.54 -17.76 1.11
C ILE A 143 -7.73 -18.05 0.18
N PRO A 144 -7.50 -18.26 -1.13
CA PRO A 144 -8.52 -18.77 -2.04
C PRO A 144 -9.14 -20.07 -1.50
N VAL A 145 -10.47 -20.13 -1.49
CA VAL A 145 -11.21 -21.34 -1.10
C VAL A 145 -11.48 -22.16 -2.35
N ASN A 146 -11.27 -23.48 -2.27
CA ASN A 146 -11.49 -24.44 -3.36
C ASN A 146 -10.63 -24.20 -4.62
N ASP A 147 -9.41 -23.69 -4.44
CA ASP A 147 -8.42 -23.56 -5.51
C ASP A 147 -7.33 -24.64 -5.33
N GLU A 148 -7.44 -25.73 -6.11
CA GLU A 148 -6.49 -26.85 -6.08
C GLU A 148 -5.07 -26.41 -6.46
N ASN A 149 -4.94 -25.45 -7.39
CA ASN A 149 -3.62 -24.92 -7.80
C ASN A 149 -3.00 -24.11 -6.65
N ALA A 150 -3.81 -23.35 -5.92
CA ALA A 150 -3.32 -22.59 -4.78
C ALA A 150 -2.95 -23.47 -3.59
N LYS A 151 -3.66 -24.60 -3.40
CA LYS A 151 -3.50 -25.47 -2.23
C LYS A 151 -2.06 -25.94 -2.03
N GLU A 152 -1.43 -26.50 -3.07
CA GLU A 152 -0.04 -27.01 -2.97
C GLU A 152 0.94 -25.90 -2.62
N ILE A 153 0.80 -24.73 -3.27
CA ILE A 153 1.68 -23.58 -3.05
C ILE A 153 1.49 -22.99 -1.65
N ILE A 154 0.26 -22.92 -1.16
CA ILE A 154 -0.08 -22.39 0.18
C ILE A 154 0.37 -23.34 1.28
N ASP A 155 0.18 -24.65 1.10
CA ASP A 155 0.61 -25.67 2.06
C ASP A 155 2.14 -25.67 2.24
N ALA A 156 2.88 -25.21 1.22
CA ALA A 156 4.34 -25.06 1.25
C ALA A 156 4.83 -23.73 1.86
N LEU A 157 3.95 -22.78 2.18
CA LEU A 157 4.35 -21.51 2.78
C LEU A 157 4.87 -21.69 4.22
N PRO A 158 5.89 -20.92 4.63
CA PRO A 158 6.39 -20.96 5.99
C PRO A 158 5.34 -20.40 6.97
N ARG A 159 5.47 -20.82 8.23
CA ARG A 159 4.67 -20.30 9.35
C ARG A 159 5.56 -19.52 10.30
N ALA A 160 5.04 -18.41 10.80
CA ALA A 160 5.66 -17.65 11.89
C ALA A 160 5.52 -18.42 13.21
N GLU A 161 6.17 -17.93 14.27
CA GLU A 161 6.15 -18.57 15.60
C GLU A 161 4.74 -18.66 16.19
N ASP A 162 3.85 -17.73 15.82
CA ASP A 162 2.44 -17.70 16.19
C ASP A 162 1.56 -18.68 15.36
N GLY A 163 2.16 -19.41 14.41
CA GLY A 163 1.50 -20.38 13.54
C GLY A 163 0.86 -19.80 12.28
N HIS A 164 0.83 -18.48 12.12
CA HIS A 164 0.26 -17.81 10.95
C HIS A 164 1.20 -17.95 9.73
N LEU A 165 0.61 -18.12 8.54
CA LEU A 165 1.36 -18.22 7.29
C LEU A 165 1.97 -16.87 6.92
N TYR A 166 3.17 -16.88 6.36
CA TYR A 166 3.77 -15.69 5.77
C TYR A 166 4.42 -15.98 4.42
N ILE A 167 4.60 -14.92 3.66
CA ILE A 167 5.31 -14.91 2.38
C ILE A 167 6.47 -13.93 2.50
N GLU A 168 7.71 -14.38 2.26
CA GLU A 168 8.85 -13.49 2.06
C GLU A 168 9.02 -13.24 0.56
N SER A 169 8.67 -12.03 0.12
CA SER A 169 8.73 -11.73 -1.30
C SER A 169 8.81 -10.25 -1.64
N SER A 170 8.78 -9.99 -2.94
CA SER A 170 9.08 -8.69 -3.51
C SER A 170 7.91 -7.71 -3.38
N VAL A 171 8.25 -6.46 -3.09
CA VAL A 171 7.35 -5.30 -3.08
C VAL A 171 8.09 -4.11 -3.68
N TYR A 172 7.41 -3.28 -4.48
CA TYR A 172 8.00 -2.05 -5.03
C TYR A 172 7.77 -0.91 -4.04
N ILE A 173 8.83 -0.24 -3.57
CA ILE A 173 8.74 0.89 -2.62
C ILE A 173 9.46 2.12 -3.19
N GLY A 174 8.78 3.27 -3.20
CA GLY A 174 9.39 4.58 -3.40
C GLY A 174 10.03 5.01 -2.09
N THR A 175 11.32 4.74 -1.93
CA THR A 175 12.04 4.97 -0.66
C THR A 175 12.11 6.46 -0.33
N ILE A 176 12.47 6.78 0.91
CA ILE A 176 12.60 8.18 1.40
C ILE A 176 13.69 8.99 0.68
N ASP A 177 14.61 8.30 -0.01
CA ASP A 177 15.68 8.87 -0.83
C ASP A 177 15.28 9.04 -2.30
N ASN A 178 14.10 8.54 -2.70
CA ASN A 178 13.60 8.68 -4.06
C ASN A 178 13.36 10.19 -4.37
N PRO A 179 13.80 10.72 -5.52
CA PRO A 179 13.55 12.10 -5.92
C PRO A 179 12.08 12.53 -5.96
N SER A 180 11.18 11.57 -6.18
CA SER A 180 9.73 11.74 -6.17
C SER A 180 9.11 11.61 -4.78
N PHE A 181 9.88 11.30 -3.73
CA PHE A 181 9.39 11.30 -2.36
C PHE A 181 9.16 12.73 -1.86
N VAL A 182 7.96 13.02 -1.38
CA VAL A 182 7.54 14.37 -0.93
C VAL A 182 7.19 14.42 0.55
N GLY A 183 7.36 13.30 1.27
CA GLY A 183 7.01 13.18 2.67
C GLY A 183 8.04 13.81 3.63
N PRO A 184 7.63 14.13 4.88
CA PRO A 184 6.26 14.13 5.34
C PRO A 184 5.44 15.27 4.70
N GLU A 185 4.17 15.01 4.41
CA GLU A 185 3.24 15.99 3.86
C GLU A 185 1.91 15.92 4.64
N SER A 186 1.41 17.07 5.11
CA SER A 186 0.13 17.18 5.81
C SER A 186 -1.02 16.60 4.99
N ILE A 187 -2.02 16.03 5.65
CA ILE A 187 -3.18 15.45 4.96
C ILE A 187 -3.96 16.51 4.15
N GLU A 188 -4.03 17.76 4.61
CA GLU A 188 -4.69 18.88 3.93
C GLU A 188 -4.03 19.17 2.59
N LYS A 189 -2.69 19.30 2.59
CA LYS A 189 -1.90 19.55 1.37
C LYS A 189 -2.01 18.38 0.40
N THR A 190 -1.90 17.16 0.91
CA THR A 190 -2.06 15.92 0.12
C THR A 190 -3.45 15.87 -0.52
N ALA A 191 -4.51 16.11 0.25
CA ALA A 191 -5.89 16.12 -0.21
C ALA A 191 -6.13 17.18 -1.29
N LYS A 192 -5.60 18.39 -1.08
CA LYS A 192 -5.70 19.49 -2.06
C LYS A 192 -5.04 19.11 -3.38
N ILE A 193 -3.89 18.44 -3.37
CA ILE A 193 -3.21 18.01 -4.59
C ILE A 193 -4.03 16.92 -5.27
N ILE A 194 -4.39 15.86 -4.55
CA ILE A 194 -5.18 14.73 -5.10
C ILE A 194 -6.50 15.21 -5.73
N LYS A 195 -7.15 16.19 -5.11
CA LYS A 195 -8.40 16.77 -5.62
C LYS A 195 -8.24 17.47 -6.97
N ASN A 196 -7.08 18.03 -7.26
CA ASN A 196 -6.85 18.88 -8.43
C ASN A 196 -5.93 18.23 -9.50
N SER A 197 -5.28 17.11 -9.19
CA SER A 197 -4.35 16.45 -10.11
C SER A 197 -5.05 15.37 -10.96
N ARG A 198 -4.65 15.31 -12.23
CA ARG A 198 -5.06 14.30 -13.21
C ARG A 198 -3.89 14.02 -14.14
N GLY A 199 -3.68 12.76 -14.45
CA GLY A 199 -2.67 12.34 -15.42
C GLY A 199 -3.22 11.40 -16.49
N PRO A 200 -2.34 10.81 -17.32
CA PRO A 200 -2.71 9.84 -18.36
C PRO A 200 -3.52 8.64 -17.86
N SER A 201 -3.34 8.24 -16.59
CA SER A 201 -4.08 7.14 -15.95
C SER A 201 -5.41 7.58 -15.31
N GLY A 202 -5.82 8.83 -15.53
CA GLY A 202 -7.05 9.42 -15.02
C GLY A 202 -6.86 10.26 -13.75
N ASP A 203 -7.99 10.60 -13.13
CA ASP A 203 -8.01 11.49 -11.96
C ASP A 203 -7.25 10.87 -10.78
N ASN A 204 -6.55 11.71 -10.02
CA ASN A 204 -5.84 11.25 -8.83
C ASN A 204 -6.81 10.85 -7.72
N TYR A 205 -7.94 11.54 -7.57
CA TYR A 205 -8.99 11.16 -6.63
C TYR A 205 -9.54 9.75 -6.90
N LEU A 206 -9.69 9.34 -8.17
CA LEU A 206 -10.15 7.99 -8.51
C LEU A 206 -9.16 6.91 -8.06
N TYR A 207 -7.85 7.20 -8.10
CA TYR A 207 -6.83 6.31 -7.53
C TYR A 207 -7.05 6.12 -6.02
N LEU A 208 -7.20 7.22 -5.29
CA LEU A 208 -7.40 7.21 -3.84
C LEU A 208 -8.69 6.48 -3.48
N HIS A 209 -9.81 6.84 -4.13
CA HIS A 209 -11.11 6.24 -3.89
C HIS A 209 -11.10 4.72 -4.09
N ASN A 210 -10.54 4.25 -5.22
CA ASN A 210 -10.46 2.81 -5.52
C ASN A 210 -9.56 2.09 -4.52
N LEU A 211 -8.44 2.70 -4.12
CA LEU A 211 -7.55 2.12 -3.11
C LEU A 211 -8.28 1.96 -1.78
N THR A 212 -8.91 3.02 -1.28
CA THR A 212 -9.61 3.02 0.00
C THR A 212 -10.74 2.00 0.01
N ALA A 213 -11.56 1.95 -1.05
CA ALA A 213 -12.62 0.96 -1.18
C ALA A 213 -12.07 -0.47 -1.17
N SER A 214 -11.04 -0.75 -1.98
CA SER A 214 -10.47 -2.09 -2.03
C SER A 214 -9.75 -2.50 -0.74
N VAL A 215 -9.11 -1.57 -0.03
CA VAL A 215 -8.52 -1.87 1.28
C VAL A 215 -9.60 -2.25 2.30
N ARG A 216 -10.74 -1.54 2.29
CA ARG A 216 -11.89 -1.87 3.13
C ARG A 216 -12.40 -3.28 2.86
N ASP A 217 -12.48 -3.70 1.59
CA ASP A 217 -12.92 -5.04 1.20
C ASP A 217 -11.95 -6.17 1.62
N LEU A 218 -10.68 -5.85 1.92
CA LEU A 218 -9.71 -6.84 2.40
C LEU A 218 -9.83 -7.09 3.92
N GLN A 219 -10.44 -6.15 4.66
CA GLN A 219 -10.48 -6.17 6.11
C GLN A 219 -11.63 -7.06 6.59
N PRO A 220 -11.38 -8.08 7.42
CA PRO A 220 -12.43 -8.97 7.91
C PRO A 220 -13.33 -8.30 8.94
N ASP A 221 -12.80 -7.33 9.68
CA ASP A 221 -13.51 -6.59 10.71
C ASP A 221 -13.77 -5.15 10.23
N PRO A 222 -15.02 -4.75 10.01
CA PRO A 222 -15.38 -3.42 9.54
C PRO A 222 -15.06 -2.30 10.55
N GLU A 223 -14.79 -2.63 11.82
CA GLU A 223 -14.37 -1.63 12.82
C GLU A 223 -12.90 -1.22 12.64
N PHE A 224 -12.07 -2.06 12.00
CA PHE A 224 -10.69 -1.73 11.70
C PHE A 224 -10.56 -1.17 10.30
N THR A 225 -10.34 0.14 10.19
CA THR A 225 -10.13 0.83 8.91
C THR A 225 -8.71 1.39 8.80
N ASP A 226 -8.23 1.58 7.56
CA ASP A 226 -7.04 2.41 7.32
C ASP A 226 -7.43 3.88 7.49
N SER A 227 -7.33 4.37 8.72
CA SER A 227 -7.80 5.69 9.14
C SER A 227 -7.23 6.84 8.29
N TYR A 228 -5.98 6.71 7.83
CA TYR A 228 -5.35 7.68 6.94
C TYR A 228 -6.02 7.70 5.56
N LEU A 229 -6.27 6.52 4.97
CA LEU A 229 -6.96 6.43 3.67
C LEU A 229 -8.39 6.96 3.76
N GLU A 230 -9.12 6.65 4.83
CA GLU A 230 -10.49 7.11 5.03
C GLU A 230 -10.56 8.63 5.18
N ALA A 231 -9.71 9.20 6.05
CA ALA A 231 -9.60 10.64 6.24
C ALA A 231 -9.22 11.37 4.94
N LEU A 232 -8.23 10.85 4.22
CA LEU A 232 -7.76 11.48 2.99
C LEU A 232 -8.82 11.43 1.89
N THR A 233 -9.56 10.31 1.75
CA THR A 233 -10.69 10.20 0.82
C THR A 233 -11.79 11.22 1.13
N HIS A 234 -12.14 11.38 2.40
CA HIS A 234 -13.12 12.38 2.83
C HIS A 234 -12.67 13.80 2.44
N MET A 235 -11.44 14.19 2.78
CA MET A 235 -10.92 15.53 2.50
C MET A 235 -10.72 15.82 1.01
N ALA A 236 -10.29 14.83 0.23
CA ALA A 236 -10.02 14.98 -1.19
C ALA A 236 -11.29 14.91 -2.06
N SER A 237 -12.44 14.57 -1.47
CA SER A 237 -13.70 14.40 -2.20
C SER A 237 -14.04 15.63 -3.05
N PRO A 238 -14.35 15.45 -4.35
CA PRO A 238 -14.83 16.53 -5.20
C PRO A 238 -16.15 17.08 -4.65
N LYS A 239 -16.39 18.39 -4.84
CA LYS A 239 -17.66 19.02 -4.48
C LYS A 239 -18.68 18.81 -5.59
#